data_AF-A0A919EBQ7-F1
#
_entry.id   AF-A0A919EBQ7-F1
#
_cell.length_a   1.000
_cell.length_b   1.000
_cell.length_c   1.000
_cell.angle_alpha   90.00
_cell.angle_beta   90.00
_cell.angle_gamma   90.00
#
_symmetry.space_group_name_H-M   'P 1'
#
loop_
_entity.id
_entity.type
_entity.pdbx_description
1 polymer ?
#
loop_
_entity_poly.entity_id
_entity_poly.type
_entity_poly.pdbx_seq_one_letter_code
_entity_poly.pdbx_strand_id
1 'polypeptide(L)'
;MKITIEGASEEFERKLLDLLAEHRHELAVTADTEWTVERAERYLRSLPAGARRFAEMVVVDGDGYADADTLRSVLGKLNGPTVALSRAIPRGVREGWWPEGTRAPITVVYDPENPSWQKAKGYEMTSENVPVFRSAIARMAIAKGAAEAMGITPGGPGKTTTRVRIVADPGVNLVDADGGSLPHDDEDEDDGVMECHVCLQPYEVDEEGTASHLDTSRDANHTPRS
;
A
#
# COMPACT_ATOMS: atom_id res chain seq x y z
N MET A 1 16.55 -19.30 -12.39
CA MET A 1 17.01 -18.49 -11.24
C MET A 1 16.14 -17.24 -11.18
N LYS A 2 15.58 -16.90 -10.01
CA LYS A 2 14.75 -15.68 -9.81
C LYS A 2 15.57 -14.72 -8.95
N ILE A 3 15.74 -13.48 -9.40
CA ILE A 3 16.44 -12.41 -8.69
C ILE A 3 15.45 -11.27 -8.50
N THR A 4 15.23 -10.85 -7.26
CA THR A 4 14.42 -9.68 -6.90
C THR A 4 15.33 -8.64 -6.29
N ILE A 5 15.21 -7.39 -6.72
CA ILE A 5 16.07 -6.28 -6.29
C ILE A 5 15.17 -5.17 -5.74
N GLU A 6 15.38 -4.77 -4.49
CA GLU A 6 14.63 -3.71 -3.81
C GLU A 6 15.61 -2.65 -3.28
N GLY A 7 15.23 -1.37 -3.34
CA GLY A 7 16.04 -0.27 -2.80
C GLY A 7 17.33 0.05 -3.56
N ALA A 8 17.40 -0.29 -4.85
CA ALA A 8 18.56 0.01 -5.67
C ALA A 8 18.78 1.51 -5.88
N SER A 9 20.04 1.96 -5.83
CA SER A 9 20.41 3.31 -6.23
C SER A 9 20.32 3.49 -7.74
N GLU A 10 20.19 4.74 -8.21
CA GLU A 10 20.21 5.07 -9.65
C GLU A 10 21.48 4.57 -10.35
N GLU A 11 22.62 4.55 -9.65
CA GLU A 11 23.87 4.01 -10.19
C GLU A 11 23.79 2.50 -10.42
N PHE A 12 23.16 1.78 -9.49
CA PHE A 12 22.93 0.34 -9.62
C PHE A 12 21.97 0.05 -10.77
N GLU A 13 20.89 0.82 -10.90
CA GLU A 13 19.94 0.69 -12.00
C GLU A 13 20.63 0.87 -13.36
N ARG A 14 21.45 1.92 -13.51
CA ARG A 14 22.23 2.15 -14.74
C ARG A 14 23.12 0.96 -15.09
N LYS A 15 23.89 0.47 -14.11
CA LYS A 15 24.81 -0.67 -14.30
C LYS A 15 24.05 -1.96 -14.63
N LEU A 16 22.88 -2.17 -14.02
CA LEU A 16 22.03 -3.30 -14.32
C LEU A 16 21.48 -3.21 -15.74
N LEU A 17 21.03 -2.03 -16.18
CA LEU A 17 20.54 -1.81 -17.54
C LEU A 17 21.64 -2.03 -18.58
N ASP A 18 22.87 -1.57 -18.32
CA ASP A 18 24.02 -1.81 -19.19
C ASP A 18 24.34 -3.31 -19.30
N LEU A 19 24.34 -4.03 -18.17
CA LEU A 19 24.57 -5.47 -18.14
C LEU A 19 23.47 -6.24 -18.90
N LEU A 20 22.22 -5.82 -18.76
CA LEU A 20 21.08 -6.40 -19.49
C LEU A 20 21.18 -6.10 -20.99
N ALA A 21 21.67 -4.93 -21.38
CA ALA A 21 21.88 -4.57 -22.77
C ALA A 21 23.01 -5.39 -23.43
N GLU A 22 24.09 -5.64 -22.69
CA GLU A 22 25.23 -6.46 -23.13
C GLU A 22 24.82 -7.92 -23.36
N HIS A 23 24.03 -8.47 -22.43
CA HIS A 23 23.59 -9.87 -22.45
C HIS A 23 22.16 -10.07 -22.97
N ARG A 24 21.60 -9.10 -23.69
CA ARG A 24 20.21 -9.13 -24.24
C ARG A 24 19.87 -10.35 -25.11
N HIS A 25 20.88 -11.03 -25.64
CA HIS A 25 20.72 -12.23 -26.47
C HIS A 25 20.74 -13.53 -25.64
N GLU A 26 21.17 -13.45 -24.38
CA GLU A 26 21.25 -14.55 -23.42
C GLU A 26 20.21 -14.42 -22.30
N LEU A 27 19.76 -13.19 -22.01
CA LEU A 27 18.85 -12.87 -20.91
C LEU A 27 17.45 -12.52 -21.43
N ALA A 28 16.47 -13.34 -21.08
CA ALA A 28 15.05 -13.00 -21.18
C ALA A 28 14.60 -12.32 -19.88
N VAL A 29 14.52 -10.99 -19.87
CA VAL A 29 13.92 -10.25 -18.75
C VAL A 29 12.41 -10.31 -18.89
N THR A 30 11.76 -11.05 -18.01
CA THR A 30 10.29 -11.09 -17.92
C THR A 30 9.88 -10.44 -16.61
N ALA A 31 9.03 -9.41 -16.71
CA ALA A 31 8.44 -8.83 -15.52
C ALA A 31 7.37 -9.79 -14.99
N ASP A 32 7.43 -10.07 -13.68
CA ASP A 32 6.44 -10.91 -13.02
C ASP A 32 5.07 -10.22 -13.05
N THR A 33 4.12 -10.79 -13.79
CA THR A 33 2.76 -10.27 -13.99
C THR A 33 1.76 -10.88 -13.01
N GLU A 34 2.21 -11.70 -12.06
CA GLU A 34 1.34 -12.37 -11.10
C GLU A 34 0.80 -11.39 -10.04
N TRP A 35 -0.38 -11.71 -9.50
CA TRP A 35 -0.97 -10.93 -8.42
C TRP A 35 -0.34 -11.34 -7.09
N THR A 36 0.26 -10.38 -6.39
CA THR A 36 0.64 -10.50 -4.98
C THR A 36 -0.40 -9.83 -4.10
N VAL A 37 -0.37 -10.10 -2.79
CA VAL A 37 -1.32 -9.50 -1.83
C VAL A 37 -1.20 -7.97 -1.83
N GLU A 38 0.02 -7.45 -1.94
CA GLU A 38 0.33 -6.02 -1.97
C GLU A 38 -0.21 -5.35 -3.24
N ARG A 39 -0.06 -6.02 -4.41
CA ARG A 39 -0.62 -5.54 -5.68
C ARG A 39 -2.15 -5.57 -5.65
N ALA A 40 -2.74 -6.65 -5.14
CA ALA A 40 -4.18 -6.79 -5.00
C ALA A 40 -4.77 -5.72 -4.06
N GLU A 41 -4.10 -5.45 -2.94
CA GLU A 41 -4.49 -4.39 -2.01
C GLU A 41 -4.43 -3.01 -2.68
N ARG A 42 -3.32 -2.69 -3.36
CA ARG A 42 -3.20 -1.43 -4.12
C ARG A 42 -4.29 -1.32 -5.20
N TYR A 43 -4.56 -2.41 -5.92
CA TYR A 43 -5.64 -2.48 -6.90
C TYR A 43 -6.98 -2.12 -6.26
N LEU A 44 -7.38 -2.83 -5.19
CA LEU A 44 -8.64 -2.63 -4.48
C LEU A 44 -8.80 -1.23 -3.87
N ARG A 45 -7.71 -0.67 -3.31
CA ARG A 45 -7.70 0.71 -2.78
C ARG A 45 -7.90 1.76 -3.88
N SER A 46 -7.45 1.48 -5.10
CA SER A 46 -7.58 2.40 -6.22
C SER A 46 -8.96 2.38 -6.91
N LEU A 47 -9.83 1.46 -6.51
CA LEU A 47 -11.18 1.33 -7.07
C LEU A 47 -12.17 2.28 -6.36
N PRO A 48 -13.15 2.85 -7.09
CA PRO A 48 -14.31 3.47 -6.47
C PRO A 48 -15.08 2.47 -5.60
N ALA A 49 -15.80 2.97 -4.59
CA ALA A 49 -16.49 2.12 -3.60
C ALA A 49 -17.39 1.03 -4.21
N GLY A 50 -18.17 1.37 -5.26
CA GLY A 50 -19.03 0.39 -5.94
C GLY A 50 -18.26 -0.71 -6.69
N ALA A 51 -17.11 -0.38 -7.28
CA ALA A 51 -16.24 -1.35 -7.96
C ALA A 51 -15.47 -2.21 -6.96
N ARG A 52 -15.10 -1.64 -5.81
CA ARG A 52 -14.51 -2.41 -4.71
C ARG A 52 -15.53 -3.38 -4.11
N ARG A 53 -16.77 -2.94 -3.84
CA ARG A 53 -17.84 -3.81 -3.35
C ARG A 53 -18.15 -4.94 -4.33
N PHE A 54 -18.12 -4.65 -5.63
CA PHE A 54 -18.23 -5.66 -6.68
C PHE A 54 -17.13 -6.73 -6.54
N ALA A 55 -15.87 -6.33 -6.41
CA ALA A 55 -14.76 -7.26 -6.26
C ALA A 55 -14.87 -8.07 -4.97
N GLU A 56 -15.27 -7.45 -3.85
CA GLU A 56 -15.52 -8.14 -2.58
C GLU A 56 -16.60 -9.22 -2.73
N MET A 57 -17.72 -8.94 -3.40
CA MET A 57 -18.77 -9.92 -3.62
C MET A 57 -18.28 -11.12 -4.44
N VAL A 58 -17.49 -10.89 -5.50
CA VAL A 58 -16.93 -11.98 -6.31
C VAL A 58 -15.98 -12.85 -5.48
N VAL A 59 -15.14 -12.25 -4.63
CA VAL A 59 -14.05 -12.96 -3.94
C VAL A 59 -14.49 -13.59 -2.60
N VAL A 60 -15.27 -12.86 -1.82
CA VAL A 60 -15.65 -13.24 -0.45
C VAL A 60 -16.95 -14.01 -0.46
N ASP A 61 -17.99 -13.45 -1.08
CA ASP A 61 -19.33 -14.06 -1.07
C ASP A 61 -19.43 -15.20 -2.10
N GLY A 62 -18.73 -15.05 -3.24
CA GLY A 62 -18.79 -15.96 -4.39
C GLY A 62 -17.62 -16.95 -4.54
N ASP A 63 -16.65 -16.93 -3.64
CA ASP A 63 -15.42 -17.76 -3.71
C ASP A 63 -14.73 -17.74 -5.09
N GLY A 64 -14.70 -16.58 -5.74
CA GLY A 64 -14.14 -16.38 -7.07
C GLY A 64 -15.15 -16.39 -8.21
N TYR A 65 -16.45 -16.58 -7.96
CA TYR A 65 -17.48 -16.46 -9.00
C TYR A 65 -18.75 -15.80 -8.46
N ALA A 66 -19.33 -14.86 -9.22
CA ALA A 66 -20.65 -14.31 -8.91
C ALA A 66 -21.52 -14.16 -10.16
N ASP A 67 -22.77 -14.60 -10.05
CA ASP A 67 -23.78 -14.44 -11.11
C ASP A 67 -24.10 -12.97 -11.33
N ALA A 68 -24.26 -12.59 -12.60
CA ALA A 68 -24.53 -11.21 -12.96
C ALA A 68 -25.89 -10.74 -12.42
N ASP A 69 -26.87 -11.63 -12.27
CA ASP A 69 -28.17 -11.29 -11.70
C ASP A 69 -28.09 -11.05 -10.18
N THR A 70 -27.31 -11.86 -9.45
CA THR A 70 -27.01 -11.64 -8.03
C THR A 70 -26.27 -10.32 -7.80
N LEU A 71 -25.29 -10.00 -8.65
CA LEU A 71 -24.60 -8.72 -8.58
C LEU A 71 -25.55 -7.55 -8.89
N ARG A 72 -26.47 -7.70 -9.85
CA ARG A 72 -27.48 -6.68 -10.17
C ARG A 72 -28.48 -6.46 -9.05
N SER A 73 -28.87 -7.51 -8.32
CA SER A 73 -29.82 -7.36 -7.21
C SER A 73 -29.25 -6.55 -6.04
N VAL A 74 -27.92 -6.54 -5.87
CA VAL A 74 -27.24 -5.80 -4.80
C VAL A 74 -26.69 -4.45 -5.26
N LEU A 75 -26.06 -4.39 -6.43
CA LEU A 75 -25.35 -3.21 -6.92
C LEU A 75 -26.13 -2.40 -7.97
N GLY A 76 -27.26 -2.94 -8.46
CA GLY A 76 -28.00 -2.36 -9.56
C GLY A 76 -27.27 -2.50 -10.89
N LYS A 77 -26.95 -1.38 -11.54
CA LYS A 77 -26.31 -1.39 -12.86
C LYS A 77 -24.82 -1.73 -12.76
N LEU A 78 -24.40 -2.78 -13.45
CA LEU A 78 -23.01 -3.27 -13.39
C LEU A 78 -22.01 -2.47 -14.25
N ASN A 79 -22.47 -1.68 -15.23
CA ASN A 79 -21.59 -0.96 -16.17
C ASN A 79 -20.58 -0.04 -15.45
N GLY A 80 -20.99 0.60 -14.36
CA GLY A 80 -20.10 1.48 -13.59
C GLY A 80 -18.94 0.70 -12.96
N PRO A 81 -19.23 -0.27 -12.07
CA PRO A 81 -18.23 -1.16 -11.49
C PRO A 81 -17.31 -1.84 -12.52
N THR A 82 -17.87 -2.41 -13.58
CA THR A 82 -17.07 -3.16 -14.57
C THR A 82 -16.15 -2.26 -15.40
N VAL A 83 -16.60 -1.06 -15.77
CA VAL A 83 -15.75 -0.06 -16.43
C VAL A 83 -14.63 0.42 -15.52
N ALA A 84 -14.89 0.57 -14.22
CA ALA A 84 -13.85 0.96 -13.26
C ALA A 84 -12.78 -0.14 -13.10
N LEU A 85 -13.19 -1.40 -13.01
CA LEU A 85 -12.29 -2.56 -12.93
C LEU A 85 -11.41 -2.66 -14.19
N SER A 86 -12.00 -2.52 -15.38
CA SER A 86 -11.27 -2.62 -16.65
C SER A 86 -10.30 -1.46 -16.87
N ARG A 87 -10.64 -0.25 -16.41
CA ARG A 87 -9.76 0.93 -16.49
C ARG A 87 -8.65 0.94 -15.44
N ALA A 88 -8.82 0.21 -14.34
CA ALA A 88 -7.81 0.18 -13.28
C ALA A 88 -6.48 -0.38 -13.80
N ILE A 89 -6.50 -1.50 -14.53
CA ILE A 89 -5.31 -2.17 -15.10
C ILE A 89 -4.44 -1.25 -15.98
N PRO A 90 -4.94 -0.69 -17.10
CA PRO A 90 -4.13 0.18 -17.96
C PRO A 90 -3.70 1.46 -17.24
N ARG A 91 -4.48 1.93 -16.26
CA ARG A 91 -4.06 3.06 -15.42
C ARG A 91 -2.86 2.67 -14.56
N GLY A 92 -2.90 1.56 -13.83
CA GLY A 92 -1.75 1.16 -13.00
C GLY A 92 -0.51 0.77 -13.79
N VAL A 93 -0.63 0.30 -15.05
CA VAL A 93 0.54 0.15 -15.94
C VAL A 93 1.19 1.51 -16.19
N ARG A 94 0.39 2.54 -16.53
CA ARG A 94 0.90 3.90 -16.76
C ARG A 94 1.55 4.52 -15.51
N GLU A 95 1.00 4.23 -14.34
CA GLU A 95 1.53 4.69 -13.05
C GLU A 95 2.67 3.82 -12.50
N GLY A 96 3.10 2.78 -13.23
CA GLY A 96 4.20 1.89 -12.80
C GLY A 96 3.86 0.96 -11.64
N TRP A 97 2.58 0.73 -11.32
CA TRP A 97 2.14 -0.09 -10.19
C TRP A 97 2.25 -1.60 -10.46
N TRP A 98 2.18 -1.98 -11.74
CA TRP A 98 2.37 -3.35 -12.21
C TRP A 98 2.87 -3.32 -13.66
N PRO A 99 3.57 -4.38 -14.10
CA PRO A 99 4.12 -4.42 -15.44
C PRO A 99 3.03 -4.54 -16.52
N GLU A 100 3.41 -4.17 -17.74
CA GLU A 100 2.59 -4.44 -18.92
C GLU A 100 2.30 -5.95 -19.05
N GLY A 101 1.10 -6.29 -19.51
CA GLY A 101 0.64 -7.68 -19.60
C GLY A 101 -0.01 -8.23 -18.33
N THR A 102 0.00 -7.48 -17.21
CA THR A 102 -0.78 -7.85 -16.01
C THR A 102 -2.26 -7.98 -16.36
N ARG A 103 -2.82 -9.17 -16.16
CA ARG A 103 -4.21 -9.48 -16.51
C ARG A 103 -5.17 -8.94 -15.46
N ALA A 104 -6.37 -8.53 -15.92
CA ALA A 104 -7.44 -8.15 -15.01
C ALA A 104 -7.79 -9.34 -14.09
N PRO A 105 -7.91 -9.12 -12.77
CA PRO A 105 -8.13 -10.21 -11.82
C PRO A 105 -9.55 -10.79 -11.89
N ILE A 106 -10.51 -10.02 -12.43
CA ILE A 106 -11.89 -10.43 -12.63
C ILE A 106 -12.24 -10.33 -14.12
N THR A 107 -12.74 -11.43 -14.69
CA THR A 107 -13.15 -11.55 -16.08
C THR A 107 -14.64 -11.79 -16.21
N VAL A 108 -15.21 -11.47 -17.37
CA VAL A 108 -16.63 -11.65 -17.66
C VAL A 108 -16.86 -13.05 -18.22
N VAL A 109 -17.85 -13.76 -17.66
CA VAL A 109 -18.34 -15.03 -18.19
C VAL A 109 -19.57 -14.75 -19.04
N TYR A 110 -19.48 -15.02 -20.33
CA TYR A 110 -20.59 -14.84 -21.29
C TYR A 110 -21.39 -16.13 -21.46
N ASP A 111 -22.65 -16.00 -21.85
CA ASP A 111 -23.51 -17.13 -22.20
C ASP A 111 -23.06 -17.76 -23.54
N PRO A 112 -22.62 -19.03 -23.58
CA PRO A 112 -22.18 -19.68 -24.81
C PRO A 112 -23.34 -19.95 -25.79
N GLU A 113 -24.58 -20.03 -25.30
CA GLU A 113 -25.75 -20.36 -26.12
C GLU A 113 -26.28 -19.16 -26.92
N ASN A 114 -25.79 -17.95 -26.65
CA ASN A 114 -26.24 -16.73 -27.33
C ASN A 114 -25.07 -15.82 -27.76
N PRO A 115 -24.29 -16.22 -28.78
CA PRO A 115 -23.13 -15.46 -29.23
C PRO A 115 -23.48 -14.12 -29.91
N SER A 116 -24.71 -13.95 -30.40
CA SER A 116 -25.15 -12.71 -31.08
C SER A 116 -25.52 -11.59 -30.10
N TRP A 117 -25.89 -11.94 -28.85
CA TRP A 117 -26.03 -11.00 -27.74
C TRP A 117 -25.28 -11.57 -26.53
N GLN A 118 -24.00 -11.20 -26.39
CA GLN A 118 -23.17 -11.62 -25.27
C GLN A 118 -23.62 -10.97 -23.95
N LYS A 119 -24.69 -11.51 -23.36
CA LYS A 119 -25.12 -11.13 -22.02
C LYS A 119 -24.14 -11.74 -21.03
N ALA A 120 -23.56 -10.91 -20.16
CA ALA A 120 -22.75 -11.40 -19.04
C ALA A 120 -23.63 -12.29 -18.14
N LYS A 121 -23.27 -13.57 -18.06
CA LYS A 121 -23.86 -14.58 -17.17
C LYS A 121 -23.32 -14.41 -15.76
N GLY A 122 -22.03 -14.14 -15.65
CA GLY A 122 -21.35 -13.95 -14.37
C GLY A 122 -20.00 -13.31 -14.53
N TYR A 123 -19.27 -13.25 -13.43
CA TYR A 123 -17.91 -12.75 -13.37
C TYR A 123 -17.10 -13.70 -12.51
N GLU A 124 -15.87 -13.93 -12.94
CA GLU A 124 -15.00 -14.91 -12.31
C GLU A 124 -13.60 -14.35 -12.03
N MET A 125 -12.96 -14.90 -11.02
CA MET A 125 -11.56 -14.74 -10.70
C MET A 125 -10.91 -16.11 -10.72
N THR A 126 -9.70 -16.22 -11.26
CA THR A 126 -8.96 -17.49 -11.25
C THR A 126 -8.73 -17.95 -9.81
N SER A 127 -8.81 -19.27 -9.59
CA SER A 127 -8.66 -19.87 -8.26
C SER A 127 -7.34 -19.51 -7.58
N GLU A 128 -6.28 -19.29 -8.34
CA GLU A 128 -4.97 -18.83 -7.86
C GLU A 128 -5.02 -17.42 -7.26
N ASN A 129 -5.86 -16.53 -7.81
CA ASN A 129 -5.98 -15.15 -7.37
C ASN A 129 -6.94 -14.97 -6.19
N VAL A 130 -7.94 -15.86 -6.04
CA VAL A 130 -8.93 -15.79 -4.94
C VAL A 130 -8.27 -15.68 -3.55
N PRO A 131 -7.32 -16.54 -3.13
CA PRO A 131 -6.70 -16.43 -1.82
C PRO A 131 -5.87 -15.15 -1.65
N VAL A 132 -5.26 -14.66 -2.73
CA VAL A 132 -4.48 -13.40 -2.75
C VAL A 132 -5.39 -12.20 -2.47
N PHE A 133 -6.51 -12.10 -3.20
CA PHE A 133 -7.47 -11.01 -3.03
C PHE A 133 -8.23 -11.09 -1.71
N ARG A 134 -8.54 -12.29 -1.22
CA ARG A 134 -9.13 -12.47 0.12
C ARG A 134 -8.20 -11.95 1.21
N SER A 135 -6.90 -12.26 1.11
CA SER A 135 -5.88 -11.77 2.04
C SER A 135 -5.75 -10.24 1.99
N ALA A 136 -5.80 -9.64 0.79
CA ALA A 136 -5.77 -8.20 0.62
C ALA A 136 -6.98 -7.50 1.25
N ILE A 137 -8.19 -8.04 1.06
CA ILE A 137 -9.42 -7.52 1.68
C ILE A 137 -9.33 -7.61 3.21
N ALA A 138 -8.82 -8.72 3.75
CA ALA A 138 -8.63 -8.88 5.20
C ALA A 138 -7.64 -7.84 5.76
N ARG A 139 -6.50 -7.60 5.09
CA ARG A 139 -5.54 -6.56 5.49
C ARG A 139 -6.18 -5.17 5.50
N MET A 140 -6.97 -4.85 4.49
CA MET A 140 -7.69 -3.57 4.43
C MET A 140 -8.72 -3.40 5.55
N ALA A 141 -9.44 -4.48 5.90
CA ALA A 141 -10.41 -4.46 6.99
C ALA A 141 -9.74 -4.25 8.36
N ILE A 142 -8.62 -4.95 8.60
CA ILE A 142 -7.81 -4.78 9.82
C ILE A 142 -7.27 -3.35 9.91
N ALA A 143 -6.68 -2.84 8.82
CA ALA A 143 -6.15 -1.47 8.78
C ALA A 143 -7.25 -0.42 9.03
N LYS A 144 -8.45 -0.63 8.49
CA LYS A 144 -9.60 0.23 8.74
C LYS A 144 -10.03 0.18 10.22
N GLY A 145 -10.14 -1.00 10.80
CA GLY A 145 -10.50 -1.17 12.22
C GLY A 145 -9.47 -0.54 13.16
N ALA A 146 -8.18 -0.69 12.86
CA ALA A 146 -7.11 -0.03 13.61
C ALA A 146 -7.18 1.50 13.51
N ALA A 147 -7.42 2.04 12.31
CA ALA A 147 -7.59 3.48 12.12
C ALA A 147 -8.81 4.02 12.89
N GLU A 148 -9.93 3.31 12.88
CA GLU A 148 -11.12 3.66 13.65
C GLU A 148 -10.87 3.61 15.16
N ALA A 149 -10.16 2.58 15.65
CA ALA A 149 -9.79 2.46 17.07
C ALA A 149 -8.82 3.57 17.52
N MET A 150 -7.94 4.03 16.62
CA MET A 150 -7.03 5.15 16.86
C MET A 150 -7.69 6.54 16.66
N GLY A 151 -8.98 6.60 16.35
CA GLY A 151 -9.69 7.87 16.10
C GLY A 151 -9.26 8.58 14.80
N ILE A 152 -8.57 7.89 13.90
CA ILE A 152 -8.14 8.43 12.60
C ILE A 152 -9.28 8.23 11.60
N THR A 153 -10.19 9.20 11.53
CA THR A 153 -11.24 9.18 10.50
C THR A 153 -10.65 9.61 9.15
N PRO A 154 -10.77 8.80 8.07
CA PRO A 154 -10.40 9.26 6.73
C PRO A 154 -11.32 10.40 6.32
N GLY A 155 -10.76 11.62 6.27
CA GLY A 155 -11.50 12.86 6.12
C GLY A 155 -12.36 12.94 4.85
N GLY A 156 -13.57 13.49 5.03
CA GLY A 156 -14.40 13.99 3.94
C GLY A 156 -13.77 15.20 3.22
N PRO A 157 -14.39 15.69 2.13
CA PRO A 157 -13.77 16.66 1.23
C PRO A 157 -13.70 18.04 1.86
N GLY A 158 -12.62 18.30 2.57
CA GLY A 158 -12.31 19.59 3.17
C GLY A 158 -10.85 19.57 3.59
N LYS A 159 -10.02 20.27 2.82
CA LYS A 159 -8.58 20.47 3.05
C LYS A 159 -8.31 20.64 4.54
N THR A 160 -7.65 19.68 5.18
CA THR A 160 -7.15 19.87 6.53
C THR A 160 -5.70 19.43 6.54
N THR A 161 -4.82 20.43 6.39
CA THR A 161 -3.42 20.35 6.80
C THR A 161 -3.40 19.82 8.23
N THR A 162 -2.93 18.58 8.38
CA THR A 162 -2.73 17.98 9.70
C THR A 162 -1.57 18.72 10.36
N ARG A 163 -1.87 19.72 11.20
CA ARG A 163 -0.92 20.24 12.16
C ARG A 163 -0.96 19.33 13.38
N VAL A 164 0.00 18.40 13.44
CA VAL A 164 0.27 17.64 14.66
C VAL A 164 0.76 18.64 15.70
N ARG A 165 -0.09 18.96 16.68
CA ARG A 165 0.31 19.74 17.83
C ARG A 165 0.90 18.74 18.83
N ILE A 166 2.22 18.60 18.83
CA ILE A 166 2.93 17.94 19.90
C ILE A 166 2.74 18.84 21.12
N VAL A 167 1.89 18.43 22.06
CA VAL A 167 1.81 19.07 23.36
C VAL A 167 3.01 18.55 24.14
N ALA A 168 4.05 19.39 24.25
CA ALA A 168 5.11 19.14 25.20
C ALA A 168 4.51 19.13 26.61
N ASP A 169 4.79 18.09 27.38
CA ASP A 169 4.50 18.05 28.82
C ASP A 169 5.01 19.34 29.49
N PRO A 170 4.27 19.93 30.44
CA PRO A 170 4.74 21.09 31.21
C PRO A 170 5.83 20.62 32.18
N GLY A 171 7.04 20.45 31.64
CA GLY A 171 8.20 19.94 32.36
C GLY A 171 9.42 19.64 31.49
N VAL A 172 9.27 19.59 30.16
CA VAL A 172 10.40 19.36 29.25
C VAL A 172 10.92 20.70 28.71
N ASN A 173 12.04 21.17 29.27
CA ASN A 173 12.80 22.27 28.67
C ASN A 173 13.59 21.73 27.48
N LEU A 174 13.33 22.29 26.30
CA LEU A 174 14.19 22.12 25.14
C LEU A 174 15.47 22.94 25.38
N VAL A 175 16.62 22.28 25.32
CA VAL A 175 17.95 22.91 25.36
C VAL A 175 18.69 22.46 24.11
N ASP A 176 19.20 23.43 23.35
CA ASP A 176 20.14 23.17 22.26
C ASP A 176 21.47 22.64 22.79
N ALA A 177 22.23 21.96 21.93
CA ALA A 177 23.50 21.32 22.25
C ALA A 177 24.59 22.30 22.79
N ASP A 178 24.38 23.62 22.66
CA ASP A 178 25.33 24.65 23.08
C ASP A 178 24.84 25.55 24.23
N GLY A 179 23.66 25.30 24.82
CA GLY A 179 23.23 25.93 26.09
C GLY A 179 23.01 27.46 26.07
N GLY A 180 22.70 28.06 24.92
CA GLY A 180 22.37 29.49 24.81
C GLY A 180 20.86 29.74 24.67
N SER A 181 20.31 30.70 25.44
CA SER A 181 18.94 31.19 25.23
C SER A 181 18.82 31.98 23.92
N LEU A 182 17.81 31.66 23.12
CA LEU A 182 17.45 32.42 21.92
C LEU A 182 16.81 33.78 22.29
N PRO A 183 17.16 34.88 21.61
CA PRO A 183 16.45 36.14 21.74
C PRO A 183 15.09 36.08 21.04
N HIS A 184 14.10 36.68 21.69
CA HIS A 184 12.88 37.16 21.05
C HIS A 184 13.25 38.31 20.10
N ASP A 185 12.91 38.19 18.82
CA ASP A 185 11.99 39.12 18.14
C ASP A 185 12.00 38.94 16.60
N ASP A 186 10.79 39.15 16.07
CA ASP A 186 10.40 39.67 14.76
C ASP A 186 10.47 38.83 13.48
N GLU A 187 9.46 39.17 12.66
CA GLU A 187 8.88 38.54 11.50
C GLU A 187 9.88 38.40 10.34
N ASP A 188 9.94 37.22 9.73
CA ASP A 188 10.14 37.06 8.28
C ASP A 188 9.70 35.65 7.84
N GLU A 189 8.83 35.61 6.83
CA GLU A 189 8.44 34.42 6.10
C GLU A 189 9.66 33.86 5.35
N ASP A 190 10.12 32.67 5.73
CA ASP A 190 11.04 31.89 4.88
C ASP A 190 10.67 30.40 4.92
N ASP A 191 10.41 29.86 3.73
CA ASP A 191 9.96 28.49 3.47
C ASP A 191 11.13 27.50 3.63
N GLY A 192 11.58 27.29 4.86
CA GLY A 192 12.58 26.28 5.21
C GLY A 192 11.94 24.94 5.55
N VAL A 193 11.96 23.99 4.60
CA VAL A 193 11.59 22.58 4.85
C VAL A 193 12.64 21.96 5.79
N MET A 194 12.35 21.90 7.09
CA MET A 194 13.12 21.12 8.07
C MET A 194 12.82 19.63 7.88
N GLU A 195 13.72 18.92 7.20
CA GLU A 195 13.71 17.47 7.06
C GLU A 195 14.08 16.83 8.41
N CYS A 196 13.07 16.44 9.21
CA CYS A 196 13.29 15.77 10.49
C CYS A 196 13.57 14.27 10.27
N HIS A 197 14.82 13.85 10.45
CA HIS A 197 15.16 12.44 10.67
C HIS A 197 14.68 12.00 12.06
N VAL A 198 13.59 11.26 12.13
CA VAL A 198 13.17 10.60 13.38
C VAL A 198 13.86 9.23 13.46
N CYS A 199 14.85 9.12 14.34
CA CYS A 199 15.36 7.81 14.80
C CYS A 199 14.36 7.23 15.81
N LEU A 200 13.59 6.23 15.40
CA LEU A 200 12.77 5.43 16.31
C LEU A 200 13.69 4.45 17.06
N GLN A 201 13.79 4.59 18.40
CA GLN A 201 14.37 3.54 19.23
C GLN A 201 13.29 2.53 19.64
N PRO A 202 13.60 1.22 19.68
CA PRO A 202 12.64 0.20 20.09
C PRO A 202 12.39 0.25 21.59
N TYR A 203 11.12 0.01 21.98
CA TYR A 203 10.70 -0.27 23.35
C TYR A 203 10.01 -1.64 23.37
N GLU A 204 10.16 -2.39 24.46
CA GLU A 204 9.33 -3.56 24.73
C GLU A 204 8.26 -3.19 25.76
N VAL A 205 7.10 -3.82 25.62
CA VAL A 205 5.94 -3.66 26.49
C VAL A 205 5.72 -4.98 27.20
N ASP A 206 5.67 -4.97 28.52
CA ASP A 206 5.36 -6.15 29.31
C ASP A 206 3.85 -6.49 29.27
N GLU A 207 3.48 -7.66 29.78
CA GLU A 207 2.10 -8.19 29.70
C GLU A 207 1.06 -7.36 30.49
N GLU A 208 1.51 -6.38 31.29
CA GLU A 208 0.65 -5.41 31.99
C GLU A 208 0.57 -4.05 31.28
N GLY A 209 1.25 -3.87 30.14
CA GLY A 209 1.13 -2.69 29.28
C GLY A 209 2.01 -1.50 29.68
N THR A 210 3.06 -1.72 30.48
CA THR A 210 3.92 -0.63 30.97
C THR A 210 5.21 -0.59 30.16
N ALA A 211 5.38 0.45 29.35
CA ALA A 211 6.60 0.64 28.57
C ALA A 211 7.74 1.12 29.48
N SER A 212 8.78 0.30 29.63
CA SER A 212 10.00 0.67 30.36
C SER A 212 11.15 0.91 29.38
N HIS A 213 11.88 2.00 29.56
CA HIS A 213 13.00 2.37 28.70
C HIS A 213 14.16 1.37 28.90
N LEU A 214 14.65 0.76 27.82
CA LEU A 214 15.87 -0.05 27.84
C LEU A 214 17.07 0.88 28.05
N ASP A 215 17.61 0.91 29.27
CA ASP A 215 18.90 1.55 29.56
C ASP A 215 20.02 0.66 28.98
N THR A 216 20.46 0.99 27.76
CA THR A 216 21.61 0.32 27.11
C THR A 216 22.95 0.96 27.47
N SER A 217 22.98 1.87 28.44
CA SER A 217 24.21 2.58 28.84
C SER A 217 24.95 1.88 29.99
N ARG A 218 25.29 0.60 29.80
CA ARG A 218 26.36 -0.04 30.58
C ARG A 218 26.85 -1.33 29.90
N ASP A 219 27.82 -1.19 29.00
CA ASP A 219 29.01 -2.06 28.89
C ASP A 219 29.78 -1.78 27.59
N ALA A 220 30.61 -0.74 27.62
CA ALA A 220 31.71 -0.58 26.69
C ALA A 220 32.87 0.16 27.38
N ASN A 221 33.66 -0.56 28.19
CA ASN A 221 35.12 -0.32 28.29
C ASN A 221 35.81 -1.30 29.27
N HIS A 222 36.29 -2.43 28.75
CA HIS A 222 37.55 -3.00 29.26
C HIS A 222 38.26 -3.81 28.16
N THR A 223 39.25 -3.18 27.53
CA THR A 223 40.31 -3.86 26.79
C THR A 223 41.48 -4.10 27.75
N PRO A 224 41.97 -5.33 27.94
CA PRO A 224 43.24 -5.55 28.61
C PRO A 224 44.38 -5.32 27.59
N ARG A 225 45.25 -4.36 27.87
CA ARG A 225 46.61 -4.32 27.31
C ARG A 225 47.54 -5.16 28.19
N SER A 226 48.50 -5.78 27.51
CA SER A 226 49.50 -6.78 27.91
C SER A 226 50.18 -6.58 29.27
#